data_AF-A0A929FYW4-F1
#
_entry.id   AF-A0A929FYW4-F1
#
_cell.length_a   1.000
_cell.length_b   1.000
_cell.length_c   1.000
_cell.angle_alpha   90.00
_cell.angle_beta   90.00
_cell.angle_gamma   90.00
#
_symmetry.space_group_name_H-M   'P 1'
#
loop_
_entity.id
_entity.type
_entity.pdbx_description
1 polymer ?
#
loop_
_entity_poly.entity_id
_entity_poly.type
_entity_poly.pdbx_seq_one_letter_code
_entity_poly.pdbx_strand_id
1 'polypeptide(L)' 'MSIQCPACLTDNPDGTVICSTCGYEPLDFSSNSSTTTSSTYHLASGILLKQGQYQIEKLLGHGGFGITYKGKNS' A
#
# COMPACT_ATOMS: atom_id res chain seq x y z
N MET A 1 4.74 -15.12 21.08
CA MET A 1 5.68 -14.08 20.62
C MET A 1 4.87 -13.02 19.85
N SER A 2 5.39 -11.83 19.61
CA SER A 2 4.67 -10.80 18.83
C SER A 2 5.56 -10.28 17.71
N ILE A 3 4.93 -9.86 16.62
CA ILE A 3 5.56 -9.18 15.50
C ILE A 3 4.99 -7.78 15.39
N GLN A 4 5.88 -6.79 15.30
CA GLN A 4 5.48 -5.40 15.20
C GLN A 4 5.22 -5.04 13.73
N CYS A 5 4.03 -4.48 13.46
CA CYS A 5 3.69 -4.02 12.12
C CYS A 5 4.58 -2.84 11.71
N PRO A 6 5.34 -2.91 10.60
CA PRO A 6 6.23 -1.83 10.19
C PRO A 6 5.48 -0.59 9.67
N ALA A 7 4.19 -0.73 9.32
CA ALA A 7 3.40 0.38 8.80
C ALA A 7 2.72 1.23 9.87
N CYS A 8 2.20 0.62 10.94
CA CYS A 8 1.46 1.32 11.99
C CYS A 8 1.98 1.07 13.40
N LEU A 9 3.09 0.33 13.53
CA LEU A 9 3.76 0.00 14.79
C LEU A 9 2.93 -0.82 15.78
N THR A 10 1.77 -1.35 15.38
CA THR A 10 0.94 -2.22 16.23
C THR A 10 1.57 -3.60 16.39
N ASP A 11 1.60 -4.10 17.62
CA ASP A 11 1.94 -5.48 17.93
C ASP A 11 0.85 -6.45 17.45
N ASN A 12 1.23 -7.43 16.64
CA ASN A 12 0.36 -8.52 16.20
C ASN A 12 0.91 -9.84 16.75
N PRO A 13 0.04 -10.85 17.01
CA PRO A 13 0.52 -12.16 17.44
C PRO A 13 1.42 -12.81 16.38
N ASP A 14 2.40 -13.62 16.81
CA ASP A 14 3.25 -14.36 15.88
C ASP A 14 2.40 -15.25 14.93
N GLY A 15 2.86 -15.37 13.68
CA GLY A 15 2.11 -16.06 12.62
C GLY A 15 0.98 -15.25 11.96
N THR A 16 0.74 -14.00 12.39
CA THR A 16 -0.19 -13.10 11.70
C THR A 16 0.42 -12.62 10.39
N VAL A 17 -0.30 -12.80 9.28
CA VAL A 17 0.14 -12.34 7.95
C VAL A 17 -0.33 -10.91 7.68
N ILE A 18 -1.59 -10.58 8.02
CA ILE A 18 -2.22 -9.25 7.86
C ILE A 18 -2.32 -8.52 9.19
N CYS A 19 -1.87 -7.27 9.27
CA CYS A 19 -2.06 -6.45 10.45
C CYS A 19 -3.54 -6.24 10.77
N SER A 20 -3.94 -6.60 12.00
CA SER A 20 -5.32 -6.48 12.47
C SER A 20 -5.81 -5.03 12.62
N THR A 21 -4.90 -4.06 12.58
CA THR A 21 -5.22 -2.64 12.78
C THR A 21 -5.22 -1.83 11.49
N CYS A 22 -4.24 -2.03 10.61
CA CYS A 22 -4.09 -1.24 9.39
C CYS A 22 -4.18 -2.04 8.08
N GLY A 23 -4.29 -3.37 8.16
CA GLY A 23 -4.36 -4.23 6.99
C GLY A 23 -3.03 -4.46 6.26
N TYR A 24 -1.89 -4.06 6.84
CA TYR A 24 -0.57 -4.27 6.25
C TYR A 24 -0.24 -5.76 6.10
N GLU A 25 0.14 -6.18 4.91
CA GLU A 25 0.59 -7.53 4.57
C GLU A 25 1.73 -7.45 3.53
N PRO A 26 2.77 -8.30 3.59
CA PRO A 26 3.03 -9.32 4.61
C PRO A 26 3.70 -8.75 5.86
N LEU A 27 3.23 -9.16 7.04
CA LEU A 27 3.91 -8.94 8.32
C LEU A 27 5.13 -9.86 8.48
N ASP A 28 5.16 -11.00 7.79
CA ASP A 28 6.24 -11.97 7.87
C ASP A 28 7.29 -11.75 6.75
N PHE A 29 8.55 -11.58 7.16
CA PHE A 29 9.69 -11.42 6.24
C PHE A 29 10.33 -12.77 5.86
N SER A 30 9.82 -13.91 6.35
CA SER A 30 10.42 -15.25 6.17
C SER A 30 9.99 -15.93 4.86
N SER A 31 9.73 -15.16 3.81
CA SER A 31 9.50 -15.71 2.48
C SER A 31 10.23 -14.90 1.43
N ASN A 32 11.29 -15.53 0.93
CA ASN A 32 12.03 -15.23 -0.28
C ASN A 32 11.10 -15.24 -1.51
N SER A 33 10.18 -14.28 -1.59
CA SER A 33 9.29 -14.09 -2.74
C SER A 33 9.63 -12.78 -3.42
N SER A 34 10.49 -12.88 -4.44
CA SER A 34 10.74 -11.88 -5.46
C SER A 34 9.51 -11.63 -6.33
N THR A 35 8.39 -11.30 -5.71
CA THR A 35 7.15 -10.91 -6.39
C THR A 35 7.00 -9.42 -6.24
N THR A 36 7.37 -8.72 -7.32
CA THR A 36 6.95 -7.37 -7.70
C THR A 36 6.01 -6.73 -6.69
N THR A 37 6.57 -5.82 -5.89
CA THR A 37 5.90 -4.89 -4.99
C THR A 37 4.96 -3.98 -5.78
N SER A 38 3.87 -4.54 -6.30
CA SER A 38 2.65 -3.80 -6.59
C SER A 38 2.09 -3.38 -5.24
N SER A 39 2.64 -2.30 -4.70
CA SER A 39 2.28 -1.73 -3.41
C SER A 39 0.75 -1.63 -3.35
N THR A 40 0.10 -2.45 -2.52
CA THR A 40 -1.37 -2.58 -2.40
C THR A 40 -2.06 -1.25 -2.12
N TYR A 41 -1.29 -0.25 -1.66
CA TYR A 41 -1.73 1.10 -1.34
C TYR A 41 -1.64 2.09 -2.53
N HIS A 42 -1.03 1.71 -3.65
CA HIS A 42 -0.84 2.59 -4.79
C HIS A 42 -1.94 2.39 -5.84
N LEU A 43 -2.51 3.50 -6.33
CA LEU A 43 -3.42 3.48 -7.46
C LEU A 43 -2.62 3.21 -8.74
N ALA A 44 -3.10 2.27 -9.54
CA ALA A 44 -2.56 2.00 -10.87
C ALA A 44 -2.85 3.17 -11.83
N SER A 45 -2.00 3.30 -12.84
CA SER A 45 -2.29 4.18 -13.97
C SER A 45 -3.56 3.74 -14.69
N GLY A 46 -4.32 4.71 -15.18
CA GLY A 46 -5.59 4.49 -15.87
C GLY A 46 -6.82 4.51 -14.96
N ILE A 47 -6.67 4.44 -13.63
CA ILE A 47 -7.79 4.54 -12.69
C ILE A 47 -8.50 5.89 -12.83
N LEU A 48 -9.83 5.82 -12.89
CA LEU A 48 -10.72 6.96 -12.96
C LEU A 48 -11.22 7.33 -11.56
N LEU A 49 -11.11 8.61 -11.23
CA LEU A 49 -11.58 9.19 -9.97
C LEU A 49 -12.74 10.16 -10.24
N LYS A 50 -13.54 10.42 -9.20
CA LYS A 50 -14.65 11.37 -9.22
C LYS A 50 -15.57 11.17 -10.45
N GLN A 51 -16.07 9.95 -10.60
CA GLN A 51 -16.97 9.55 -11.70
C GLN A 51 -16.39 9.80 -13.10
N GLY A 52 -15.07 9.61 -13.27
CA GLY A 52 -14.42 9.74 -14.58
C GLY A 52 -13.77 11.09 -14.86
N GLN A 53 -13.90 12.08 -13.97
CA GLN A 53 -13.31 13.41 -14.20
C GLN A 53 -11.78 13.41 -14.19
N TYR A 54 -11.15 12.52 -13.44
CA TYR A 54 -9.69 12.48 -13.37
C TYR A 54 -9.17 11.09 -13.65
N GLN A 55 -8.13 10.99 -14.47
CA GLN A 55 -7.41 9.75 -14.73
C GLN A 55 -6.01 9.81 -14.13
N ILE A 56 -5.61 8.78 -13.38
CA ILE A 56 -4.24 8.63 -12.86
C ILE A 56 -3.29 8.31 -14.01
N GLU A 57 -2.23 9.09 -14.19
CA GLU A 57 -1.18 8.81 -15.18
C GLU A 57 0.03 8.13 -14.55
N LYS A 58 0.57 8.70 -13.46
CA LYS A 58 1.84 8.23 -12.87
C LYS A 58 1.94 8.62 -11.39
N LEU A 59 2.59 7.78 -10.58
CA LEU A 59 3.09 8.14 -9.25
C LEU A 59 4.17 9.24 -9.36
N LEU A 60 4.00 10.33 -8.60
CA LEU A 60 5.02 11.36 -8.44
C LEU A 60 5.86 11.16 -7.19
N GLY A 61 5.26 10.66 -6.11
CA GLY A 61 5.94 10.35 -4.87
C GLY A 61 4.98 10.00 -3.75
N HIS A 62 5.52 9.56 -2.62
CA HIS A 62 4.78 9.28 -1.40
C HIS A 62 5.58 9.77 -0.18
N GLY A 63 4.86 10.16 0.87
CA GLY A 63 5.43 10.56 2.16
C GLY A 63 4.54 10.12 3.30
N GLY A 64 4.86 10.51 4.53
CA GLY A 64 4.15 10.04 5.74
C GLY A 64 2.64 10.34 5.78
N PHE A 65 2.15 11.28 4.97
CA PHE A 65 0.74 11.70 4.97
C PHE A 65 -0.02 11.38 3.68
N GLY A 66 0.62 10.76 2.68
CA GLY A 66 -0.11 10.41 1.46
C GLY A 66 0.75 10.14 0.23
N ILE A 67 0.04 9.93 -0.87
CA ILE A 67 0.59 9.60 -2.16
C ILE A 67 0.17 10.66 -3.18
N THR A 68 1.14 11.19 -3.90
CA THR A 68 0.93 12.20 -4.92
C THR A 68 1.01 11.55 -6.31
N TYR A 69 -0.03 11.75 -7.10
CA TYR A 69 -0.11 11.26 -8.48
C TYR A 69 -0.18 12.43 -9.46
N LYS A 70 0.39 12.22 -10.65
CA LYS A 70 0.08 13.02 -11.83
C LYS A 70 -1.25 12.51 -12.37
N GLY A 71 -2.24 13.39 -12.43
CA GLY A 71 -3.53 13.12 -13.06
C GLY A 71 -3.74 14.00 -14.28
N LYS A 72 -4.62 13.57 -15.18
CA LYS A 72 -5.19 14.42 -16.23
C LYS A 72 -6.70 14.50 -16.09
N ASN A 73 -7.26 15.63 -16.52
CA ASN A 73 -8.71 15.77 -16.67
C ASN A 73 -9.14 14.94 -17.88
N SER A 74 -10.20 14.15 -17.73
CA SER A 74 -10.70 13.29 -18.81
C SER A 74 -11.86 13.90 -19.57
#